data_AF-B4UYA3-F1
#
_entry.id   AF-B4UYA3-F1
#
_cell.length_a   1.000
_cell.length_b   1.000
_cell.length_c   1.000
_cell.angle_alpha   90.00
_cell.angle_beta   90.00
_cell.angle_gamma   90.00
#
_symmetry.space_group_name_H-M   'P 1'
#
loop_
_entity.id
_entity.type
_entity.pdbx_description
1 polymer ?
#
loop_
_entity_poly.entity_id
_entity_poly.type
_entity_poly.pdbx_seq_one_letter_code
_entity_poly.pdbx_strand_id
1 'polypeptide(L)'
;MKSLRTFLVTAALAALTVTATPFTAHAADSPPAGQTAAVPNPPTGRLHAYYDYWYQNECGSWSGSAASWGECKNNAASLWNLRYPGSLDDVWVYYNSNYGGAGRGVYNGAGLPDLRDWSFGPGGSGAGKSLYHNIASHRVVNLP
;
A
#
# COMPACT_ATOMS: atom_id res chain seq x y z
N MET A 1 35.08 -20.04 64.26
CA MET A 1 36.49 -19.87 64.68
C MET A 1 37.29 -19.33 63.50
N LYS A 2 37.97 -18.19 63.67
CA LYS A 2 39.11 -17.66 62.87
C LYS A 2 38.82 -17.36 61.38
N SER A 3 39.35 -16.32 60.74
CA SER A 3 40.09 -15.11 61.11
C SER A 3 40.22 -14.28 59.82
N LEU A 4 40.29 -12.96 59.98
CA LEU A 4 40.71 -11.94 59.01
C LEU A 4 41.87 -12.38 58.08
N ARG A 5 41.94 -11.77 56.88
CA ARG A 5 43.11 -10.95 56.47
C ARG A 5 42.88 -10.20 55.16
N THR A 6 42.81 -8.88 55.30
CA THR A 6 43.06 -7.85 54.28
C THR A 6 44.49 -7.96 53.74
N PHE A 7 44.69 -7.81 52.43
CA PHE A 7 45.97 -7.40 51.86
C PHE A 7 45.78 -6.42 50.69
N LEU A 8 46.74 -5.50 50.62
CA LEU A 8 46.82 -4.26 49.87
C LEU A 8 47.50 -4.41 48.49
N VAL A 9 47.08 -3.53 47.57
CA VAL A 9 47.87 -2.74 46.60
C VAL A 9 48.75 -3.46 45.58
N THR A 10 48.55 -3.16 44.28
CA THR A 10 49.58 -2.55 43.42
C THR A 10 49.02 -2.11 42.06
N ALA A 11 49.47 -0.93 41.64
CA ALA A 11 49.16 -0.29 40.37
C ALA A 11 49.93 -0.95 39.22
N ALA A 12 49.30 -1.04 38.05
CA ALA A 12 49.99 -1.30 36.79
C ALA A 12 49.52 -0.27 35.75
N LEU A 13 50.45 0.60 35.34
CA LEU A 13 50.33 1.43 34.14
C LEU A 13 50.28 0.50 32.91
N ALA A 14 49.24 0.62 32.09
CA ALA A 14 49.21 0.07 30.75
C ALA A 14 49.33 1.22 29.73
N ALA A 15 50.43 1.20 28.99
CA ALA A 15 50.70 2.14 27.90
C ALA A 15 49.70 1.92 26.74
N LEU A 16 49.01 2.98 26.33
CA LEU A 16 48.22 2.98 25.09
C LEU A 16 49.17 3.06 23.89
N THR A 17 49.20 2.00 23.08
CA THR A 17 49.74 2.04 21.73
C THR A 17 48.61 2.41 20.77
N VAL A 18 48.70 3.60 20.17
CA VAL A 18 47.77 4.04 19.11
C VAL A 18 48.27 3.46 17.80
N THR A 19 47.62 2.41 17.30
CA THR A 19 47.78 1.97 15.92
C THR A 19 46.93 2.85 15.02
N ALA A 20 47.58 3.68 14.20
CA ALA A 20 46.92 4.41 13.14
C ALA A 20 46.52 3.41 12.04
N THR A 21 45.23 3.08 11.94
CA THR A 21 44.68 2.39 10.78
C THR A 21 44.48 3.38 9.64
N PRO A 22 44.80 3.02 8.38
CA PRO A 22 44.49 3.86 7.23
C PRO A 22 42.97 3.95 7.08
N PHE A 23 42.44 5.18 7.05
CA PHE A 23 41.06 5.47 6.69
C PHE A 23 40.84 5.04 5.23
N THR A 24 40.15 3.92 5.02
CA THR A 24 39.43 3.69 3.77
C THR A 24 38.27 4.67 3.73
N ALA A 25 38.35 5.64 2.82
CA ALA A 25 37.24 6.52 2.49
C ALA A 25 36.09 5.65 1.96
N HIS A 26 35.11 5.39 2.81
CA HIS A 26 33.82 4.87 2.36
C HIS A 26 33.12 6.01 1.63
N ALA A 27 32.94 5.86 0.31
CA ALA A 27 31.94 6.63 -0.40
C ALA A 27 30.61 6.38 0.32
N ALA A 28 30.03 7.44 0.90
CA ALA A 28 28.72 7.34 1.50
C ALA A 28 27.74 6.93 0.39
N ASP A 29 27.15 5.74 0.51
CA ASP A 29 26.00 5.38 -0.27
C ASP A 29 24.96 6.49 -0.11
N SER A 30 24.59 7.11 -1.23
CA SER A 30 23.50 8.08 -1.24
C SER A 30 22.27 7.37 -0.67
N PRO A 31 21.60 7.90 0.38
CA PRO A 31 20.38 7.29 0.86
C PRO A 31 19.42 7.16 -0.32
N PRO A 32 18.68 6.04 -0.44
CA PRO A 32 17.70 5.89 -1.50
C PRO A 32 16.81 7.12 -1.50
N ALA A 33 16.63 7.73 -2.67
CA ALA A 33 15.78 8.91 -2.84
C ALA A 33 14.48 8.67 -2.08
N GLY A 34 14.28 9.43 -1.00
CA GLY A 34 13.10 9.30 -0.17
C GLY A 34 11.89 9.41 -1.10
N GLN A 35 11.05 8.38 -1.10
CA GLN A 35 9.74 8.48 -1.74
C GLN A 35 9.09 9.71 -1.14
N THR A 36 8.91 10.76 -1.94
CA THR A 36 8.16 11.94 -1.53
C THR A 36 6.85 11.44 -0.96
N ALA A 37 6.60 11.70 0.33
CA ALA A 37 5.35 11.31 0.96
C ALA A 37 4.22 11.86 0.08
N ALA A 38 3.41 10.96 -0.49
CA ALA A 38 2.26 11.36 -1.26
C ALA A 38 1.41 12.27 -0.35
N VAL A 39 1.14 13.50 -0.81
CA VAL A 39 0.21 14.39 -0.09
C VAL A 39 -1.09 13.61 0.11
N PRO A 40 -1.57 13.44 1.35
CA PRO A 40 -2.79 12.68 1.59
C PRO A 40 -3.93 13.31 0.79
N ASN A 41 -4.50 12.56 -0.15
CA ASN A 41 -5.71 13.00 -0.83
C ASN A 41 -6.87 12.86 0.19
N PRO A 42 -7.55 13.96 0.57
CA PRO A 42 -8.56 13.89 1.62
C PRO A 42 -9.70 12.95 1.22
N PRO A 43 -10.29 12.20 2.18
CA PRO A 43 -11.45 11.36 1.90
C PRO A 43 -12.60 12.19 1.31
N THR A 44 -13.13 11.74 0.18
CA THR A 44 -14.26 12.36 -0.52
C THR A 44 -15.59 11.67 -0.24
N GLY A 45 -15.56 10.51 0.42
CA GLY A 45 -16.72 9.64 0.59
C GLY A 45 -17.05 8.79 -0.64
N ARG A 46 -16.16 8.69 -1.63
CA ARG A 46 -16.44 8.05 -2.93
C ARG A 46 -15.35 7.08 -3.39
N LEU A 47 -15.77 6.13 -4.22
CA LEU A 47 -14.88 5.40 -5.11
C LEU A 47 -14.67 6.23 -6.38
N HIS A 48 -13.43 6.40 -6.82
CA HIS A 48 -13.06 7.06 -8.07
C HIS A 48 -12.42 6.07 -9.04
N ALA A 49 -12.83 6.12 -10.31
CA ALA A 49 -12.22 5.36 -11.40
C ALA A 49 -11.81 6.30 -12.52
N TYR A 50 -10.71 5.95 -13.19
CA TYR A 50 -10.00 6.82 -14.11
C TYR A 50 -9.70 6.09 -15.41
N TYR A 51 -9.83 6.78 -16.55
CA TYR A 51 -9.49 6.22 -17.86
C TYR A 51 -7.99 5.95 -18.01
N ASP A 52 -7.16 6.76 -17.34
CA ASP A 52 -5.71 6.70 -17.44
C ASP A 52 -5.06 6.24 -16.14
N TYR A 53 -3.77 5.93 -16.20
CA TYR A 53 -2.97 5.56 -15.04
C TYR A 53 -2.77 6.74 -14.09
N TRP A 54 -2.38 6.45 -12.84
CA TRP A 54 -2.02 7.47 -11.85
C TRP A 54 -3.12 8.52 -11.61
N TYR A 55 -4.37 8.06 -11.59
CA TYR A 55 -5.56 8.84 -11.24
C TYR A 55 -5.81 10.04 -12.16
N GLN A 56 -5.47 9.90 -13.45
CA GLN A 56 -5.69 10.92 -14.47
C GLN A 56 -6.98 10.66 -15.24
N ASN A 57 -7.64 11.72 -15.71
CA ASN A 57 -8.84 11.63 -16.56
C ASN A 57 -9.97 10.82 -15.90
N GLU A 58 -10.63 11.42 -14.90
CA GLU A 58 -11.69 10.76 -14.13
C GLU A 58 -12.81 10.28 -15.07
N CYS A 59 -13.08 8.98 -14.99
CA CYS A 59 -14.17 8.36 -15.71
C CYS A 59 -15.49 8.51 -14.94
N GLY A 60 -15.45 8.21 -13.64
CA GLY A 60 -16.64 8.25 -12.81
C GLY A 60 -16.32 8.09 -11.34
N SER A 61 -17.26 8.51 -10.51
CA SER A 61 -17.14 8.43 -9.06
C SER A 61 -18.49 8.12 -8.39
N TRP A 62 -18.48 7.30 -7.33
CA TRP A 62 -19.68 6.75 -6.71
C TRP A 62 -19.62 6.83 -5.18
N SER A 63 -20.68 7.29 -4.53
CA SER A 63 -20.81 7.33 -3.07
C SER A 63 -21.28 6.01 -2.44
N GLY A 64 -21.91 5.15 -3.25
CA GLY A 64 -22.44 3.85 -2.85
C GLY A 64 -22.26 2.81 -3.96
N SER A 65 -22.78 1.59 -3.73
CA SER A 65 -22.69 0.48 -4.68
C SER A 65 -23.27 0.83 -6.05
N ALA A 66 -22.62 0.38 -7.11
CA ALA A 66 -23.09 0.55 -8.48
C ALA A 66 -23.19 -0.80 -9.18
N ALA A 67 -24.41 -1.21 -9.54
CA ALA A 67 -24.68 -2.44 -10.28
C ALA A 67 -24.12 -2.40 -11.72
N SER A 68 -23.86 -1.21 -12.24
CA SER A 68 -23.16 -1.01 -13.51
C SER A 68 -22.34 0.26 -13.44
N TRP A 69 -21.14 0.24 -14.03
CA TRP A 69 -20.30 1.42 -14.18
C TRP A 69 -20.67 2.28 -15.40
N GLY A 70 -21.71 1.89 -16.15
CA GLY A 70 -22.17 2.65 -17.32
C GLY A 70 -21.06 2.77 -18.36
N GLU A 71 -20.79 3.98 -18.81
CA GLU A 71 -19.71 4.29 -19.77
C GLU A 71 -18.32 3.93 -19.24
N CYS A 72 -18.13 3.88 -17.93
CA CYS A 72 -16.86 3.48 -17.30
C CYS A 72 -16.61 1.98 -17.26
N LYS A 73 -17.63 1.18 -17.57
CA LYS A 73 -17.49 -0.27 -17.58
C LYS A 73 -16.38 -0.68 -18.55
N ASN A 74 -15.45 -1.48 -18.04
CA ASN A 74 -14.34 -2.04 -18.81
C ASN A 74 -13.40 -0.99 -19.42
N ASN A 75 -13.35 0.22 -18.87
CA ASN A 75 -12.49 1.30 -19.37
C ASN A 75 -11.50 1.85 -18.32
N ALA A 76 -11.64 1.47 -17.05
CA ALA A 76 -10.80 2.02 -15.99
C ALA A 76 -9.38 1.43 -16.01
N ALA A 77 -8.39 2.32 -15.91
CA ALA A 77 -6.96 2.01 -15.83
C ALA A 77 -6.35 2.24 -14.44
N SER A 78 -6.93 3.13 -13.64
CA SER A 78 -6.59 3.34 -12.23
C SER A 78 -7.83 3.58 -11.37
N LEU A 79 -7.69 3.40 -10.06
CA LEU A 79 -8.81 3.40 -9.11
C LEU A 79 -8.37 3.92 -7.74
N TRP A 80 -9.21 4.71 -7.07
CA TRP A 80 -8.94 5.17 -5.70
C TRP A 80 -10.19 5.04 -4.83
N ASN A 81 -10.10 4.28 -3.74
CA ASN A 81 -11.16 4.23 -2.73
C ASN A 81 -10.94 5.33 -1.68
N LEU A 82 -11.55 6.50 -1.89
CA LEU A 82 -11.49 7.65 -0.99
C LEU A 82 -12.76 7.77 -0.14
N ARG A 83 -13.39 6.65 0.21
CA ARG A 83 -14.58 6.67 1.05
C ARG A 83 -14.27 7.14 2.47
N TYR A 84 -15.28 7.52 3.24
CA TYR A 84 -15.07 7.89 4.64
C TYR A 84 -14.77 6.63 5.47
N PRO A 85 -13.74 6.66 6.35
CA PRO A 85 -13.48 5.54 7.26
C PRO A 85 -14.70 5.22 8.12
N GLY A 86 -14.98 3.94 8.36
CA GLY A 86 -16.09 3.50 9.21
C GLY A 86 -16.71 2.17 8.79
N SER A 87 -18.00 1.99 9.08
CA SER A 87 -18.71 0.81 8.57
C SER A 87 -19.08 1.00 7.11
N LEU A 88 -18.88 -0.05 6.32
CA LEU A 88 -19.05 -0.10 4.89
C LEU A 88 -18.17 0.95 4.23
N ASP A 89 -16.86 0.95 4.46
CA ASP A 89 -15.87 1.89 3.92
C ASP A 89 -14.99 1.32 2.79
N ASP A 90 -14.99 0.00 2.64
CA ASP A 90 -14.30 -0.73 1.58
C ASP A 90 -15.16 -0.93 0.34
N VAL A 91 -14.51 -1.34 -0.75
CA VAL A 91 -15.16 -1.64 -2.02
C VAL A 91 -14.78 -3.03 -2.51
N TRP A 92 -15.77 -3.81 -2.93
CA TRP A 92 -15.58 -5.03 -3.70
C TRP A 92 -15.94 -4.77 -5.17
N VAL A 93 -14.95 -4.79 -6.06
CA VAL A 93 -15.15 -4.64 -7.51
C VAL A 93 -15.43 -5.99 -8.16
N TYR A 94 -16.23 -6.01 -9.22
CA TYR A 94 -16.66 -7.22 -9.92
C TYR A 94 -16.39 -7.14 -11.42
N TYR A 95 -16.07 -8.29 -12.01
CA TYR A 95 -15.83 -8.45 -13.44
C TYR A 95 -17.08 -8.24 -14.31
N ASN A 96 -18.26 -8.63 -13.83
CA ASN A 96 -19.52 -8.41 -14.55
C ASN A 96 -20.38 -7.33 -13.89
N SER A 97 -21.39 -6.88 -14.61
CA SER A 97 -22.48 -6.07 -14.07
C SER A 97 -23.30 -6.87 -13.06
N ASN A 98 -24.12 -6.16 -12.27
CA ASN A 98 -24.97 -6.70 -11.21
C ASN A 98 -24.22 -7.53 -10.15
N TYR A 99 -22.97 -7.13 -9.85
CA TYR A 99 -22.14 -7.75 -8.81
C TYR A 99 -21.80 -9.23 -9.10
N GLY A 100 -21.72 -9.58 -10.39
CA GLY A 100 -21.47 -10.94 -10.84
C GLY A 100 -20.01 -11.21 -11.23
N GLY A 101 -19.66 -12.49 -11.29
CA GLY A 101 -18.31 -12.94 -11.66
C GLY A 101 -17.31 -12.83 -10.52
N ALA A 102 -16.03 -12.97 -10.87
CA ALA A 102 -14.94 -12.81 -9.94
C ALA A 102 -14.84 -11.36 -9.47
N GLY A 103 -14.27 -11.17 -8.28
CA GLY A 103 -14.12 -9.85 -7.70
C GLY A 103 -12.84 -9.69 -6.88
N ARG A 104 -12.62 -8.47 -6.41
CA ARG A 104 -11.47 -8.08 -5.59
C ARG A 104 -11.88 -6.99 -4.61
N GLY A 105 -11.42 -7.12 -3.37
CA GLY A 105 -11.50 -6.06 -2.37
C GLY A 105 -10.49 -4.93 -2.62
N VAL A 106 -10.92 -3.71 -2.38
CA VAL A 106 -10.15 -2.47 -2.37
C VAL A 106 -10.44 -1.77 -1.05
N TYR A 107 -9.46 -1.79 -0.16
CA TYR A 107 -9.60 -1.22 1.18
C TYR A 107 -9.78 0.31 1.13
N ASN A 108 -10.39 0.86 2.17
CA ASN A 108 -10.46 2.30 2.37
C ASN A 108 -9.06 2.96 2.28
N GLY A 109 -8.97 4.09 1.58
CA GLY A 109 -7.72 4.82 1.35
C GLY A 109 -6.80 4.20 0.29
N ALA A 110 -7.05 2.96 -0.14
CA ALA A 110 -6.21 2.30 -1.14
C ALA A 110 -6.36 2.96 -2.52
N GLY A 111 -5.22 3.38 -3.07
CA GLY A 111 -5.07 3.81 -4.44
C GLY A 111 -4.36 2.73 -5.25
N LEU A 112 -4.95 2.37 -6.40
CA LEU A 112 -4.39 1.45 -7.38
C LEU A 112 -4.02 2.26 -8.63
N PRO A 113 -2.77 2.73 -8.74
CA PRO A 113 -2.36 3.65 -9.81
C PRO A 113 -2.24 2.97 -11.19
N ASP A 114 -2.07 1.65 -11.21
CA ASP A 114 -2.10 0.81 -12.41
C ASP A 114 -2.86 -0.49 -12.12
N LEU A 115 -4.01 -0.67 -12.76
CA LEU A 115 -4.85 -1.86 -12.56
C LEU A 115 -4.29 -3.13 -13.22
N ARG A 116 -3.20 -3.05 -14.00
CA ARG A 116 -2.51 -4.22 -14.54
C ARG A 116 -1.83 -5.05 -13.46
N ASP A 117 -1.41 -4.41 -12.38
CA ASP A 117 -0.72 -5.04 -11.24
C ASP A 117 -1.67 -5.87 -10.37
N TRP A 118 -2.98 -5.75 -10.59
CA TRP A 118 -4.00 -6.36 -9.77
C TRP A 118 -4.88 -7.27 -10.61
N SER A 119 -5.21 -8.44 -10.08
CA SER A 119 -6.10 -9.40 -10.72
C SER A 119 -7.29 -9.76 -9.85
N PHE A 120 -8.42 -10.09 -10.49
CA PHE A 120 -9.59 -10.61 -9.80
C PHE A 120 -9.26 -11.91 -9.08
N GLY A 121 -9.85 -12.11 -7.91
CA GLY A 121 -9.71 -13.32 -7.12
C GLY A 121 -10.34 -14.56 -7.77
N PRO A 122 -10.26 -15.72 -7.11
CA PRO A 122 -10.91 -16.94 -7.59
C PRO A 122 -12.45 -16.83 -7.50
N GLY A 123 -13.16 -17.73 -8.19
CA GLY A 123 -14.59 -17.98 -7.90
C GLY A 123 -15.62 -17.40 -8.89
N GLY A 124 -15.28 -17.20 -10.17
CA GLY A 124 -16.27 -16.82 -11.20
C GLY A 124 -15.65 -16.47 -12.54
N SER A 125 -16.48 -16.03 -13.49
CA SER A 125 -16.01 -15.46 -14.75
C SER A 125 -15.12 -14.24 -14.48
N GLY A 126 -14.00 -14.15 -15.19
CA GLY A 126 -12.98 -13.13 -14.96
C GLY A 126 -11.94 -13.47 -13.90
N ALA A 127 -12.02 -14.63 -13.24
CA ALA A 127 -11.01 -15.04 -12.26
C ALA A 127 -9.60 -15.05 -12.87
N GLY A 128 -8.63 -14.47 -12.15
CA GLY A 128 -7.24 -14.35 -12.61
C GLY A 128 -7.02 -13.34 -13.74
N LYS A 129 -8.07 -12.68 -14.27
CA LYS A 129 -7.89 -11.56 -15.19
C LYS A 129 -7.46 -10.32 -14.43
N SER A 130 -6.66 -9.49 -15.09
CA SER A 130 -6.32 -8.16 -14.58
C SER A 130 -7.57 -7.30 -14.41
N LEU A 131 -7.55 -6.39 -13.43
CA LEU A 131 -8.58 -5.38 -13.24
C LEU A 131 -8.62 -4.35 -14.38
N TYR A 132 -7.49 -4.13 -15.07
CA TYR A 132 -7.37 -3.18 -16.17
C TYR A 132 -8.41 -3.46 -17.25
N HIS A 133 -9.27 -2.47 -17.50
CA HIS A 133 -10.33 -2.53 -18.52
C HIS A 133 -11.29 -3.72 -18.35
N ASN A 134 -11.48 -4.23 -17.13
CA ASN A 134 -12.34 -5.40 -16.88
C ASN A 134 -13.31 -5.21 -15.71
N ILE A 135 -13.35 -4.05 -15.06
CA ILE A 135 -14.27 -3.78 -13.97
C ILE A 135 -15.62 -3.31 -14.52
N ALA A 136 -16.72 -3.89 -14.05
CA ALA A 136 -18.06 -3.59 -14.54
C ALA A 136 -19.08 -3.17 -13.48
N SER A 137 -18.87 -3.55 -12.21
CA SER A 137 -19.72 -3.14 -11.09
C SER A 137 -18.95 -3.19 -9.77
N HIS A 138 -19.50 -2.60 -8.71
CA HIS A 138 -18.90 -2.68 -7.38
C HIS A 138 -19.93 -2.64 -6.25
N ARG A 139 -19.63 -3.27 -5.11
CA ARG A 139 -20.37 -3.09 -3.85
C ARG A 139 -19.51 -2.39 -2.82
N VAL A 140 -20.14 -1.53 -2.03
CA VAL A 140 -19.56 -1.09 -0.77
C VAL A 140 -19.76 -2.20 0.27
N VAL A 141 -18.68 -2.56 0.97
CA VAL A 141 -18.62 -3.69 1.90
C VAL A 141 -17.74 -3.35 3.10
N ASN A 142 -17.64 -4.28 4.05
CA ASN A 142 -16.54 -4.34 5.02
C ASN A 142 -15.69 -5.55 4.62
N LEU A 143 -14.45 -5.32 4.21
CA LEU A 143 -13.52 -6.41 3.93
C LEU A 143 -13.02 -7.01 5.26
N PRO A 144 -12.72 -8.31 5.27
CA PRO A 144 -12.11 -8.96 6.43
C PRO A 144 -10.66 -8.51 6.67
#